data_AF-A0A3N5VSU7-F1
#
_entry.id   AF-A0A3N5VSU7-F1
#
_cell.length_a   1.000
_cell.length_b   1.000
_cell.length_c   1.000
_cell.angle_alpha   90.00
_cell.angle_beta   90.00
_cell.angle_gamma   90.00
#
_symmetry.space_group_name_H-M   'P 1'
#
loop_
_entity.id
_entity.type
_entity.pdbx_description
1 polymer ?
#
loop_
_entity_poly.entity_id
_entity_poly.type
_entity_poly.pdbx_seq_one_letter_code
_entity_poly.pdbx_strand_id
1 'polypeptide(L)'
;GGASPKEVYFLYIPMAGHVLGLNLKPHSQLDLNADLEKALDYVKAKGSSAEWTDMCRVALEKFRRFLRQERGLAPALPPPPDLSRQQEGLPDWLVEQLTRYQHLMERNWRPARLDTQIRRFWSGHVRLWRWLAQERGIVCLADLRRQHILDYVDHRLAAGYAVSGINGDLRNFHAFLLFLQDQDIPVPQALLRVPSLKPPDSLPKFLTDEQVRALRDEIEAGVIRAGTPVQQRDALMERAAFYLLWHGGLRLGELEELKLEDLDLPGRKLMVRKGKGLSDRAVYLTDTVVAAVQAYLPVRGLGPTDHLFLYRNAPVCKDLIRSRLQAAGTRVGVKVYPHRLRHTCATQLLNAGCQVTSIQKFLGHKRLNSTMVYARVHDQTVAEDYYAAMDRVEQRLQIAPPATLPADEADESELLQDEERKQLLDLADLLADPDLNLEDRIELVERVRQVLNHNGLPEKEEPTEQENGGRPRGPPCPLPPSLG
;
A
#
# COMPACT_ATOMS: atom_id res chain seq x y z
N GLY A 1 26.63 -5.62 -16.04
CA GLY A 1 25.43 -6.49 -16.01
C GLY A 1 25.34 -7.39 -14.79
N GLY A 2 25.53 -6.87 -13.57
CA GLY A 2 25.02 -7.48 -12.32
C GLY A 2 25.45 -8.92 -11.99
N ALA A 3 26.65 -9.36 -12.35
CA ALA A 3 27.22 -10.60 -11.83
C ALA A 3 28.41 -10.23 -10.94
N SER A 4 28.58 -10.90 -9.79
CA SER A 4 29.76 -10.64 -8.95
C SER A 4 31.04 -10.96 -9.73
N PRO A 5 32.18 -10.31 -9.46
CA PRO A 5 33.44 -10.65 -10.11
C PRO A 5 33.76 -12.15 -10.01
N LYS A 6 33.38 -12.78 -8.89
CA LYS A 6 33.45 -14.23 -8.70
C LYS A 6 32.53 -15.00 -9.64
N GLU A 7 31.26 -14.64 -9.80
CA GLU A 7 30.35 -15.34 -10.72
C GLU A 7 30.78 -15.15 -12.18
N VAL A 8 31.28 -13.95 -12.52
CA VAL A 8 31.89 -13.69 -13.83
C VAL A 8 33.08 -14.62 -14.04
N TYR A 9 33.99 -14.74 -13.07
CA TYR A 9 35.19 -15.57 -13.19
C TYR A 9 34.98 -17.09 -13.07
N PHE A 10 34.03 -17.54 -12.25
CA PHE A 10 33.84 -18.96 -11.93
C PHE A 10 32.72 -19.63 -12.72
N LEU A 11 31.73 -18.87 -13.16
CA LEU A 11 30.58 -19.41 -13.90
C LEU A 11 30.57 -18.89 -15.33
N TYR A 12 30.53 -17.57 -15.54
CA TYR A 12 30.32 -17.02 -16.88
C TYR A 12 31.55 -17.14 -17.79
N ILE A 13 32.76 -16.85 -17.31
CA ILE A 13 34.01 -16.98 -18.09
C ILE A 13 34.32 -18.45 -18.42
N PRO A 14 34.20 -19.42 -17.49
CA PRO A 14 34.42 -20.83 -17.81
C PRO A 14 33.32 -21.40 -18.71
N MET A 15 32.04 -21.01 -18.54
CA MET A 15 30.96 -21.39 -19.46
C MET A 15 31.15 -20.80 -20.87
N ALA A 16 31.46 -19.51 -20.94
CA ALA A 16 31.80 -18.84 -22.20
C ALA A 16 33.04 -19.49 -22.82
N GLY A 17 34.06 -19.83 -22.02
CA GLY A 17 35.24 -20.56 -22.46
C GLY A 17 34.97 -22.00 -22.89
N HIS A 18 33.99 -22.70 -22.31
CA HIS A 18 33.65 -24.07 -22.70
C HIS A 18 32.81 -24.10 -23.97
N VAL A 19 31.97 -23.08 -24.18
CA VAL A 19 31.06 -22.97 -25.34
C VAL A 19 31.70 -22.21 -26.52
N LEU A 20 32.52 -21.19 -26.25
CA LEU A 20 33.26 -20.41 -27.26
C LEU A 20 34.71 -20.89 -27.43
N GLY A 21 35.25 -21.69 -26.52
CA GLY A 21 36.60 -22.27 -26.64
C GLY A 21 36.71 -23.27 -27.79
N LEU A 22 35.59 -23.81 -28.28
CA LEU A 22 35.54 -24.55 -29.54
C LEU A 22 35.72 -23.66 -30.78
N ASN A 23 35.54 -22.34 -30.62
CA ASN A 23 35.69 -21.36 -31.70
C ASN A 23 37.10 -20.77 -31.77
N LEU A 24 38.04 -21.11 -30.85
CA LEU A 24 39.47 -20.71 -30.80
C LEU A 24 39.78 -19.21 -31.09
N LYS A 25 38.78 -18.32 -31.05
CA LYS A 25 38.93 -16.91 -31.38
C LYS A 25 39.18 -16.08 -30.11
N PRO A 26 40.12 -15.13 -30.14
CA PRO A 26 40.25 -14.10 -29.11
C PRO A 26 38.93 -13.33 -28.94
N HIS A 27 38.64 -12.87 -27.72
CA HIS A 27 37.41 -12.13 -27.40
C HIS A 27 37.19 -10.87 -28.27
N SER A 28 38.25 -10.29 -28.85
CA SER A 28 38.18 -9.14 -29.76
C SER A 28 37.72 -9.52 -31.18
N GLN A 29 37.86 -10.79 -31.57
CA GLN A 29 37.60 -11.31 -32.92
C GLN A 29 36.31 -12.13 -33.02
N LEU A 30 35.61 -12.36 -31.91
CA LEU A 30 34.31 -13.04 -31.90
C LEU A 30 33.24 -12.23 -32.63
N ASP A 31 32.47 -12.88 -33.50
CA ASP A 31 31.22 -12.33 -34.04
C ASP A 31 30.11 -12.51 -33.01
N LEU A 32 29.59 -11.39 -32.49
CA LEU A 32 28.64 -11.40 -31.37
C LEU A 32 27.24 -11.92 -31.74
N ASN A 33 26.97 -12.19 -33.01
CA ASN A 33 25.72 -12.77 -33.47
C ASN A 33 25.98 -14.20 -33.93
N ALA A 34 26.86 -14.39 -34.92
CA ALA A 34 27.06 -15.69 -35.56
C ALA A 34 27.75 -16.72 -34.64
N ASP A 35 28.75 -16.31 -33.86
CA ASP A 35 29.48 -17.26 -32.99
C ASP A 35 28.67 -17.61 -31.74
N LEU A 36 27.81 -16.70 -31.28
CA LEU A 36 26.90 -16.91 -30.14
C LEU A 36 25.66 -17.73 -30.51
N GLU A 37 25.18 -17.63 -31.75
CA GLU A 37 24.09 -18.47 -32.27
C GLU A 37 24.55 -19.92 -32.46
N LYS A 38 25.74 -20.15 -33.02
CA LYS A 38 26.36 -21.49 -33.09
C LYS A 38 26.53 -22.14 -31.71
N ALA A 39 26.91 -21.33 -30.73
CA ALA A 39 27.01 -21.73 -29.34
C ALA A 39 25.66 -22.18 -28.75
N LEU A 40 24.58 -21.44 -29.03
CA LEU A 40 23.22 -21.79 -28.61
C LEU A 40 22.73 -23.06 -29.29
N ASP A 41 23.01 -23.22 -30.58
CA ASP A 41 22.61 -24.42 -31.34
C ASP A 41 23.34 -25.67 -30.85
N TYR A 42 24.61 -25.55 -30.46
CA TYR A 42 25.34 -26.63 -29.79
C TYR A 42 24.70 -27.02 -28.45
N VAL A 43 24.32 -26.04 -27.63
CA VAL A 43 23.64 -26.29 -26.34
C VAL A 43 22.29 -26.99 -26.55
N LYS A 44 21.52 -26.60 -27.57
CA LYS A 44 20.26 -27.26 -27.93
C LYS A 44 20.50 -28.68 -28.44
N ALA A 45 21.52 -28.89 -29.28
CA ALA A 45 21.87 -30.19 -29.85
C ALA A 45 22.34 -31.20 -28.78
N LYS A 46 22.85 -30.72 -27.64
CA LYS A 46 23.22 -31.58 -26.49
C LYS A 46 22.01 -32.23 -25.79
N GLY A 47 20.77 -31.87 -26.14
CA GLY A 47 19.56 -32.56 -25.66
C GLY A 47 19.35 -32.51 -24.14
N SER A 48 19.89 -31.50 -23.46
CA SER A 48 19.73 -31.30 -22.01
C SER A 48 18.33 -30.75 -21.65
N SER A 49 18.01 -30.64 -20.36
CA SER A 49 16.69 -30.16 -19.90
C SER A 49 16.37 -28.73 -20.40
N ALA A 50 15.07 -28.43 -20.54
CA ALA A 50 14.61 -27.12 -21.01
C ALA A 50 15.08 -25.96 -20.12
N GLU A 51 15.13 -26.18 -18.80
CA GLU A 51 15.69 -25.22 -17.83
C GLU A 51 17.19 -24.99 -18.04
N TRP A 52 17.95 -26.04 -18.34
CA TRP A 52 19.39 -25.94 -18.61
C TRP A 52 19.67 -25.15 -19.90
N THR A 53 18.93 -25.44 -20.97
CA THR A 53 19.02 -24.68 -22.23
C THR A 53 18.67 -23.20 -22.02
N ASP A 54 17.68 -22.91 -21.17
CA ASP A 54 17.30 -21.53 -20.84
C ASP A 54 18.39 -20.80 -20.03
N MET A 55 18.96 -21.44 -19.01
CA MET A 55 20.07 -20.86 -18.24
C MET A 55 21.28 -20.54 -19.14
N CYS A 56 21.65 -21.45 -20.04
CA CYS A 56 22.73 -21.23 -20.99
C CYS A 56 22.41 -20.09 -21.96
N ARG A 57 21.15 -20.00 -22.43
CA ARG A 57 20.69 -18.87 -23.26
C ARG A 57 20.88 -17.54 -22.56
N VAL A 58 20.37 -17.43 -21.33
CA VAL A 58 20.48 -16.21 -20.52
C VAL A 58 21.94 -15.86 -20.24
N ALA A 59 22.81 -16.84 -19.98
CA ALA A 59 24.23 -16.62 -19.77
C ALA A 59 24.95 -16.10 -21.03
N LEU A 60 24.69 -16.70 -22.20
CA LEU A 60 25.26 -16.27 -23.48
C LEU A 60 24.76 -14.88 -23.90
N GLU A 61 23.49 -14.55 -23.65
CA GLU A 61 22.95 -13.20 -23.88
C GLU A 61 23.57 -12.14 -22.97
N LYS A 62 23.79 -12.46 -21.70
CA LYS A 62 24.51 -11.57 -20.76
C LYS A 62 25.96 -11.35 -21.21
N PHE A 63 26.64 -12.41 -21.66
CA PHE A 63 28.00 -12.32 -22.19
C PHE A 63 28.06 -11.52 -23.50
N ARG A 64 27.11 -11.73 -24.42
CA ARG A 64 26.93 -10.91 -25.63
C ARG A 64 26.78 -9.44 -25.28
N ARG A 65 25.93 -9.13 -24.30
CA ARG A 65 25.68 -7.76 -23.83
C ARG A 65 26.94 -7.15 -23.23
N PHE A 66 27.70 -7.90 -22.44
CA PHE A 66 29.00 -7.47 -21.89
C PHE A 66 29.99 -7.13 -23.00
N LEU A 67 30.21 -8.00 -23.98
CA LEU A 67 31.13 -7.72 -25.09
C LEU A 67 30.66 -6.57 -25.98
N ARG A 68 29.34 -6.39 -26.17
CA ARG A 68 28.80 -5.20 -26.85
C ARG A 68 29.08 -3.92 -26.07
N GLN A 69 29.12 -3.97 -24.74
CA GLN A 69 29.47 -2.83 -23.90
C GLN A 69 30.97 -2.51 -23.97
N GLU A 70 31.83 -3.53 -23.83
CA GLU A 70 33.30 -3.40 -23.99
C GLU A 70 33.68 -2.84 -25.37
N ARG A 71 32.96 -3.23 -26.43
CA ARG A 71 33.21 -2.76 -27.80
C ARG A 71 32.47 -1.47 -28.18
N GLY A 72 31.70 -0.86 -27.28
CA GLY A 72 30.92 0.36 -27.56
C GLY A 72 29.75 0.18 -28.56
N LEU A 73 29.29 -1.06 -28.79
CA LEU A 73 28.25 -1.45 -29.77
C LEU A 73 26.83 -1.55 -29.16
N ALA A 74 26.66 -1.21 -27.89
CA ALA A 74 25.37 -1.09 -27.21
C ALA A 74 25.11 0.38 -26.86
N PRO A 75 23.85 0.86 -26.91
CA PRO A 75 23.54 2.16 -26.31
C PRO A 75 24.04 2.11 -24.87
N ALA A 76 24.88 3.09 -24.51
CA ALA A 76 25.45 3.18 -23.18
C ALA A 76 24.31 3.01 -22.17
N LEU A 77 24.48 2.14 -21.16
CA LEU A 77 23.62 2.20 -20.00
C LEU A 77 23.65 3.67 -19.54
N PRO A 78 22.49 4.28 -19.23
CA PRO A 78 22.52 5.61 -18.66
C PRO A 78 23.50 5.57 -17.48
N PRO A 79 24.39 6.57 -17.35
CA PRO A 79 25.38 6.58 -16.30
C PRO A 79 24.66 6.39 -14.95
N PRO A 80 25.29 5.70 -13.99
CA PRO A 80 24.71 5.58 -12.66
C PRO A 80 24.34 6.98 -12.14
N PRO A 81 23.25 7.10 -11.38
CA PRO A 81 22.85 8.39 -10.84
C PRO A 81 24.04 9.05 -10.15
N ASP A 82 24.25 10.34 -10.40
CA ASP A 82 25.17 11.11 -9.58
C ASP A 82 24.62 11.15 -8.14
N LEU A 83 25.43 10.61 -7.22
CA LEU A 83 25.15 10.47 -5.78
C LEU A 83 26.08 11.34 -4.93
N SER A 84 26.93 12.17 -5.55
CA SER A 84 27.92 13.02 -4.87
C SER A 84 27.28 13.83 -3.73
N ARG A 85 26.17 14.51 -4.01
CA ARG A 85 25.40 15.30 -3.03
C ARG A 85 24.84 14.46 -1.88
N GLN A 86 24.48 13.20 -2.13
CA GLN A 86 23.96 12.31 -1.10
C GLN A 86 25.07 11.77 -0.20
N GLN A 87 26.28 11.61 -0.74
CA GLN A 87 27.45 11.07 -0.05
C GLN A 87 28.27 12.15 0.68
N GLU A 88 28.13 13.41 0.26
CA GLU A 88 28.84 14.54 0.85
C GLU A 88 28.62 14.66 2.37
N GLY A 89 29.74 14.78 3.11
CA GLY A 89 29.77 14.94 4.56
C GLY A 89 29.47 13.68 5.38
N LEU A 90 29.39 12.51 4.75
CA LEU A 90 29.19 11.23 5.44
C LEU A 90 30.53 10.50 5.66
N PRO A 91 30.66 9.70 6.73
CA PRO A 91 31.84 8.84 6.94
C PRO A 91 32.03 7.82 5.81
N ASP A 92 33.28 7.58 5.41
CA ASP A 92 33.61 6.66 4.30
C ASP A 92 33.07 5.25 4.50
N TRP A 93 33.20 4.70 5.72
CA TRP A 93 32.68 3.38 6.05
C TRP A 93 31.16 3.29 5.82
N LEU A 94 30.43 4.37 6.12
CA LEU A 94 28.97 4.40 5.97
C LEU A 94 28.59 4.43 4.49
N VAL A 95 29.28 5.24 3.69
CA VAL A 95 29.07 5.30 2.24
C VAL A 95 29.36 3.95 1.60
N GLU A 96 30.45 3.29 2.01
CA GLU A 96 30.80 1.96 1.54
C GLU A 96 29.71 0.92 1.87
N GLN A 97 29.28 0.85 3.13
CA GLN A 97 28.29 -0.13 3.56
C GLN A 97 26.90 0.15 2.97
N LEU A 98 26.49 1.42 2.84
CA LEU A 98 25.24 1.79 2.16
C LEU A 98 25.29 1.43 0.68
N THR A 99 26.44 1.56 0.02
CA THR A 99 26.62 1.15 -1.38
C THR A 99 26.48 -0.38 -1.52
N ARG A 100 27.10 -1.15 -0.62
CA ARG A 100 26.92 -2.62 -0.57
C ARG A 100 25.47 -3.01 -0.35
N TYR A 101 24.80 -2.38 0.62
CA TYR A 101 23.39 -2.64 0.91
C TYR A 101 22.49 -2.30 -0.28
N GLN A 102 22.75 -1.16 -0.92
CA GLN A 102 22.05 -0.72 -2.11
C GLN A 102 22.15 -1.75 -3.25
N HIS A 103 23.35 -2.27 -3.55
CA HIS A 103 23.54 -3.30 -4.57
C HIS A 103 22.77 -4.59 -4.24
N LEU A 104 22.71 -4.97 -2.96
CA LEU A 104 21.93 -6.12 -2.51
C LEU A 104 20.42 -5.89 -2.71
N MET A 105 19.93 -4.66 -2.54
CA MET A 105 18.52 -4.33 -2.74
C MET A 105 18.13 -4.20 -4.22
N GLU A 106 19.03 -3.74 -5.08
CA GLU A 106 18.79 -3.55 -6.51
C GLU A 106 18.28 -4.80 -7.22
N ARG A 107 18.71 -6.01 -6.78
CA ARG A 107 18.25 -7.30 -7.33
C ARG A 107 16.73 -7.51 -7.26
N ASN A 108 16.07 -6.75 -6.38
CA ASN A 108 14.64 -6.78 -6.14
C ASN A 108 13.91 -5.57 -6.75
N TRP A 109 14.64 -4.62 -7.33
CA TRP A 109 14.06 -3.44 -7.97
C TRP A 109 13.78 -3.71 -9.44
N ARG A 110 12.70 -3.08 -9.94
CA ARG A 110 12.36 -3.21 -11.35
C ARG A 110 13.40 -2.47 -12.20
N PRO A 111 13.94 -3.07 -13.28
CA PRO A 111 14.95 -2.43 -14.12
C PRO A 111 14.53 -1.07 -14.67
N ALA A 112 13.25 -0.94 -15.06
CA ALA A 112 12.68 0.31 -15.57
C ALA A 112 12.69 1.48 -14.56
N ARG A 113 12.92 1.21 -13.27
CA ARG A 113 12.83 2.20 -12.18
C ARG A 113 14.11 2.30 -11.36
N LEU A 114 15.21 1.76 -11.87
CA LEU A 114 16.44 1.61 -11.10
C LEU A 114 16.97 2.95 -10.59
N ASP A 115 17.15 3.95 -11.46
CA ASP A 115 17.63 5.30 -11.08
C ASP A 115 16.79 5.92 -9.96
N THR A 116 15.47 5.95 -10.12
CA THR A 116 14.57 6.54 -9.12
C THR A 116 14.65 5.80 -7.79
N GLN A 117 14.78 4.47 -7.83
CA GLN A 117 14.87 3.66 -6.62
C GLN A 117 16.21 3.85 -5.90
N ILE A 118 17.32 3.96 -6.63
CA ILE A 118 18.64 4.32 -6.07
C ILE A 118 18.57 5.67 -5.38
N ARG A 119 18.06 6.71 -6.05
CA ARG A 119 17.94 8.06 -5.45
C ARG A 119 17.08 8.07 -4.20
N ARG A 120 15.97 7.33 -4.20
CA ARG A 120 15.08 7.18 -3.03
C ARG A 120 15.75 6.43 -1.89
N PHE A 121 16.49 5.37 -2.20
CA PHE A 121 17.26 4.61 -1.22
C PHE A 121 18.23 5.55 -0.49
N TRP A 122 19.08 6.26 -1.23
CA TRP A 122 20.07 7.16 -0.63
C TRP A 122 19.40 8.29 0.16
N SER A 123 18.40 8.96 -0.42
CA SER A 123 17.68 10.06 0.25
C SER A 123 16.98 9.63 1.55
N GLY A 124 16.56 8.37 1.66
CA GLY A 124 15.94 7.82 2.86
C GLY A 124 16.95 7.39 3.92
N HIS A 125 18.06 6.77 3.51
CA HIS A 125 19.05 6.22 4.44
C HIS A 125 19.99 7.31 5.00
N VAL A 126 20.38 8.31 4.20
CA VAL A 126 21.37 9.31 4.65
C VAL A 126 20.78 10.39 5.57
N ARG A 127 19.46 10.55 5.65
CA ARG A 127 18.83 11.67 6.35
C ARG A 127 19.15 11.67 7.85
N LEU A 128 18.97 10.53 8.49
CA LEU A 128 19.25 10.37 9.92
C LEU A 128 20.76 10.44 10.17
N TRP A 129 21.57 9.76 9.35
CA TRP A 129 23.03 9.75 9.48
C TRP A 129 23.66 11.14 9.32
N ARG A 130 23.18 11.94 8.37
CA ARG A 130 23.65 13.31 8.18
C ARG A 130 23.37 14.17 9.41
N TRP A 131 22.17 14.05 9.97
CA TRP A 131 21.83 14.76 11.20
C TRP A 131 22.74 14.31 12.37
N LEU A 132 22.98 13.01 12.52
CA LEU A 132 23.90 12.50 13.57
C LEU A 132 25.33 13.00 13.39
N ALA A 133 25.83 13.05 12.16
CA ALA A 133 27.18 13.55 11.86
C ALA A 133 27.30 15.06 12.15
N GLN A 134 26.29 15.85 11.76
CA GLN A 134 26.31 17.31 11.90
C GLN A 134 26.01 17.79 13.32
N GLU A 135 25.00 17.24 13.98
CA GLU A 135 24.46 17.76 15.26
C GLU A 135 24.99 17.02 16.50
N ARG A 136 25.55 15.82 16.30
CA ARG A 136 26.08 14.99 17.39
C ARG A 136 27.53 14.56 17.17
N GLY A 137 28.14 14.92 16.04
CA GLY A 137 29.53 14.56 15.72
C GLY A 137 29.77 13.06 15.59
N ILE A 138 28.73 12.26 15.36
CA ILE A 138 28.86 10.80 15.35
C ILE A 138 29.37 10.36 13.99
N VAL A 139 30.63 9.92 13.99
CA VAL A 139 31.31 9.43 12.79
C VAL A 139 31.49 7.92 12.79
N CYS A 140 31.31 7.24 13.91
CA CYS A 140 31.42 5.78 14.01
C CYS A 140 30.16 5.13 14.62
N LEU A 141 29.90 3.88 14.25
CA LEU A 141 28.75 3.12 14.73
C LEU A 141 28.81 2.82 16.24
N ALA A 142 30.02 2.65 16.80
CA ALA A 142 30.21 2.31 18.21
C ALA A 142 29.79 3.44 19.17
N ASP A 143 29.92 4.70 18.73
CA ASP A 143 29.53 5.87 19.51
C ASP A 143 28.01 6.10 19.51
N LEU A 144 27.28 5.40 18.65
CA LEU A 144 25.86 5.59 18.49
C LEU A 144 25.08 4.94 19.64
N ARG A 145 24.42 5.80 20.44
CA ARG A 145 23.56 5.41 21.55
C ARG A 145 22.09 5.59 21.19
N ARG A 146 21.23 4.87 21.90
CA ARG A 146 19.76 4.98 21.79
C ARG A 146 19.28 6.43 21.94
N GLN A 147 19.89 7.20 22.86
CA GLN A 147 19.52 8.60 23.09
C GLN A 147 19.66 9.46 21.84
N HIS A 148 20.69 9.27 21.03
CA HIS A 148 20.88 10.05 19.80
C HIS A 148 19.75 9.83 18.78
N ILE A 149 19.15 8.64 18.77
CA ILE A 149 18.00 8.34 17.90
C ILE A 149 16.72 9.01 18.45
N LEU A 150 16.57 9.06 19.77
CA LEU A 150 15.45 9.77 20.41
C LEU A 150 15.57 11.28 20.18
N ASP A 151 16.76 11.85 20.35
CA ASP A 151 17.03 13.25 20.04
C ASP A 151 16.70 13.59 18.57
N TYR A 152 17.00 12.69 17.64
CA TYR A 152 16.63 12.86 16.22
C TYR A 152 15.11 12.89 16.06
N VAL A 153 14.40 11.99 16.75
CA VAL A 153 12.94 11.94 16.73
C VAL A 153 12.37 13.25 17.28
N ASP A 154 12.87 13.75 18.41
CA ASP A 154 12.43 15.00 19.02
C ASP A 154 12.71 16.19 18.13
N HIS A 155 13.89 16.26 17.50
CA HIS A 155 14.23 17.28 16.51
C HIS A 155 13.25 17.29 15.33
N ARG A 156 12.90 16.10 14.80
CA ARG A 156 11.96 15.99 13.68
C ARG A 156 10.54 16.33 14.08
N LEU A 157 10.12 15.99 15.29
CA LEU A 157 8.82 16.40 15.83
C LEU A 157 8.76 17.92 16.04
N ALA A 158 9.79 18.51 16.64
CA ALA A 158 9.89 19.96 16.85
C ALA A 158 9.89 20.75 15.53
N ALA A 159 10.47 20.18 14.47
CA ALA A 159 10.43 20.76 13.12
C ALA A 159 9.10 20.50 12.36
N GLY A 160 8.10 19.90 13.01
CA GLY A 160 6.75 19.72 12.44
C GLY A 160 6.63 18.60 11.40
N TYR A 161 7.58 17.65 11.34
CA TYR A 161 7.49 16.53 10.40
C TYR A 161 6.41 15.52 10.83
N ALA A 162 5.70 14.97 9.85
CA ALA A 162 4.69 13.95 10.11
C ALA A 162 5.31 12.67 10.70
N VAL A 163 4.63 12.08 11.69
CA VAL A 163 5.01 10.83 12.38
C VAL A 163 5.31 9.68 11.39
N SER A 164 4.56 9.59 10.30
CA SER A 164 4.76 8.57 9.26
C SER A 164 6.10 8.72 8.51
N GLY A 165 6.57 9.96 8.33
CA GLY A 165 7.87 10.27 7.75
C GLY A 165 9.01 9.88 8.69
N ILE A 166 8.89 10.25 9.97
CA ILE A 166 9.85 9.89 11.02
C ILE A 166 9.97 8.36 11.13
N ASN A 167 8.84 7.65 11.19
CA ASN A 167 8.82 6.19 11.16
C ASN A 167 9.39 5.60 9.86
N GLY A 168 9.39 6.34 8.75
CA GLY A 168 10.07 5.96 7.52
C GLY A 168 11.59 6.01 7.67
N ASP A 169 12.10 7.09 8.25
CA ASP A 169 13.52 7.26 8.55
C ASP A 169 14.01 6.16 9.53
N LEU A 170 13.25 5.91 10.61
CA LEU A 170 13.56 4.85 11.59
C LEU A 170 13.54 3.44 10.97
N ARG A 171 12.61 3.16 10.05
CA ARG A 171 12.56 1.86 9.35
C ARG A 171 13.76 1.65 8.43
N ASN A 172 14.18 2.68 7.70
CA ASN A 172 15.38 2.61 6.85
C ASN A 172 16.63 2.39 7.71
N PHE A 173 16.74 3.12 8.81
CA PHE A 173 17.82 2.97 9.77
C PHE A 173 17.87 1.55 10.34
N HIS A 174 16.74 1.02 10.83
CA HIS A 174 16.67 -0.32 11.39
C HIS A 174 16.99 -1.41 10.35
N ALA A 175 16.46 -1.28 9.13
CA ALA A 175 16.76 -2.23 8.05
C ALA A 175 18.25 -2.25 7.68
N PHE A 176 18.90 -1.08 7.71
CA PHE A 176 20.34 -0.99 7.50
C PHE A 176 21.14 -1.59 8.64
N LEU A 177 20.75 -1.38 9.91
CA LEU A 177 21.40 -2.02 11.05
C LEU A 177 21.31 -3.55 11.00
N LEU A 178 20.17 -4.10 10.58
CA LEU A 178 20.02 -5.55 10.37
C LEU A 178 20.94 -6.05 9.26
N PHE A 179 21.10 -5.28 8.17
CA PHE A 179 22.08 -5.60 7.13
C PHE A 179 23.51 -5.61 7.69
N LEU A 180 23.90 -4.62 8.50
CA LEU A 180 25.23 -4.61 9.12
C LEU A 180 25.46 -5.84 10.02
N GLN A 181 24.44 -6.22 10.80
CA GLN A 181 24.50 -7.42 11.65
C GLN A 181 24.64 -8.71 10.83
N ASP A 182 23.98 -8.82 9.68
CA ASP A 182 24.10 -9.95 8.74
C ASP A 182 25.47 -10.01 8.04
N GLN A 183 26.21 -8.90 8.02
CA GLN A 183 27.60 -8.83 7.53
C GLN A 183 28.63 -8.98 8.66
N ASP A 184 28.22 -9.49 9.82
CA ASP A 184 29.04 -9.67 11.02
C ASP A 184 29.66 -8.37 11.57
N ILE A 185 29.09 -7.20 11.22
CA ILE A 185 29.53 -5.91 11.76
C ILE A 185 28.87 -5.69 13.14
N PRO A 186 29.64 -5.31 14.18
CA PRO A 186 29.09 -5.14 15.53
C PRO A 186 28.06 -4.00 15.58
N VAL A 187 26.80 -4.34 15.90
CA VAL A 187 25.71 -3.38 16.08
C VAL A 187 25.25 -3.39 17.54
N PRO A 188 25.18 -2.21 18.22
CA PRO A 188 24.60 -2.13 19.55
C PRO A 188 23.13 -2.59 19.56
N GLN A 189 22.83 -3.65 20.32
CA GLN A 189 21.48 -4.25 20.39
C GLN A 189 20.39 -3.27 20.86
N ALA A 190 20.76 -2.25 21.64
CA ALA A 190 19.85 -1.20 22.08
C ALA A 190 19.26 -0.39 20.90
N LEU A 191 19.98 -0.28 19.79
CA LEU A 191 19.52 0.46 18.60
C LEU A 191 18.47 -0.32 17.80
N LEU A 192 18.50 -1.65 17.86
CA LEU A 192 17.50 -2.51 17.22
C LEU A 192 16.14 -2.50 17.96
N ARG A 193 16.12 -2.00 19.20
CA ARG A 193 14.92 -1.94 20.05
C ARG A 193 14.28 -0.54 20.09
N VAL A 194 14.70 0.39 19.23
CA VAL A 194 14.08 1.72 19.16
C VAL A 194 12.65 1.58 18.64
N PRO A 195 11.62 1.96 19.42
CA PRO A 195 10.24 1.80 19.00
C PRO A 195 9.91 2.80 17.88
N SER A 196 9.02 2.39 16.97
CA SER A 196 8.36 3.35 16.08
C SER A 196 7.32 4.15 16.87
N LEU A 197 7.13 5.41 16.48
CA LEU A 197 6.09 6.26 17.04
C LEU A 197 4.71 5.71 16.68
N LYS A 198 3.75 5.77 17.60
CA LYS A 198 2.36 5.40 17.33
C LYS A 198 1.76 6.42 16.35
N PRO A 199 1.44 6.06 15.10
CA PRO A 199 0.78 6.99 14.20
C PRO A 199 -0.66 7.24 14.68
N PRO A 200 -1.23 8.42 14.44
CA PRO A 200 -2.66 8.63 14.64
C PRO A 200 -3.44 7.69 13.71
N ASP A 201 -4.56 7.15 14.19
CA ASP A 201 -5.47 6.34 13.39
C ASP A 201 -6.12 7.24 12.33
N SER A 202 -5.60 7.23 11.11
CA SER A 202 -6.19 7.97 10.00
C SER A 202 -7.16 7.06 9.24
N LEU A 203 -8.44 7.43 9.19
CA LEU A 203 -9.38 6.81 8.26
C LEU A 203 -8.90 7.01 6.81
N PRO A 204 -9.11 6.03 5.92
CA PRO A 204 -8.79 6.19 4.50
C PRO A 204 -9.53 7.40 3.97
N LYS A 205 -8.81 8.28 3.30
CA LYS A 205 -9.43 9.38 2.57
C LYS A 205 -9.92 8.79 1.25
N PHE A 206 -11.22 8.56 1.14
CA PHE A 206 -11.92 8.24 -0.12
C PHE A 206 -12.66 9.48 -0.64
N LEU A 207 -13.28 9.39 -1.81
CA LEU A 207 -14.14 10.44 -2.39
C LEU A 207 -15.60 10.12 -2.09
N THR A 208 -16.41 11.14 -1.77
CA THR A 208 -17.87 10.96 -1.72
C THR A 208 -18.44 10.75 -3.12
N ASP A 209 -19.68 10.27 -3.21
CA ASP A 209 -20.33 10.02 -4.50
C ASP A 209 -20.56 11.32 -5.29
N GLU A 210 -20.77 12.46 -4.63
CA GLU A 210 -20.84 13.78 -5.26
C GLU A 210 -19.49 14.16 -5.87
N GLN A 211 -18.39 13.96 -5.12
CA GLN A 211 -17.04 14.26 -5.59
C GLN A 211 -16.65 13.37 -6.78
N VAL A 212 -17.05 12.11 -6.75
CA VAL A 212 -16.86 11.15 -7.84
C VAL A 212 -17.65 11.57 -9.07
N ARG A 213 -18.93 11.93 -8.91
CA ARG A 213 -19.79 12.42 -9.99
C ARG A 213 -19.20 13.67 -10.65
N ALA A 214 -18.83 14.68 -9.86
CA ALA A 214 -18.22 15.91 -10.37
C ALA A 214 -16.92 15.63 -11.14
N LEU A 215 -16.05 14.76 -10.61
CA LEU A 215 -14.80 14.39 -11.27
C LEU A 215 -15.03 13.60 -12.57
N ARG A 216 -15.99 12.65 -12.56
CA ARG A 216 -16.39 11.89 -13.76
C ARG A 216 -16.88 12.85 -14.84
N ASP A 217 -17.79 13.75 -14.49
CA ASP A 217 -18.43 14.65 -15.44
C ASP A 217 -17.42 15.61 -16.07
N GLU A 218 -16.44 16.09 -15.31
CA GLU A 218 -15.33 16.90 -15.85
C GLU A 218 -14.41 16.12 -16.80
N ILE A 219 -14.15 14.83 -16.52
CA ILE A 219 -13.35 13.97 -17.41
C ILE A 219 -14.11 13.69 -18.70
N GLU A 220 -15.41 13.39 -18.62
CA GLU A 220 -16.27 13.19 -19.80
C GLU A 220 -16.40 14.49 -20.62
N ALA A 221 -16.58 15.64 -19.98
CA ALA A 221 -16.58 16.95 -20.64
C ALA A 221 -15.24 17.26 -21.32
N GLY A 222 -14.12 16.78 -20.75
CA GLY A 222 -12.80 16.88 -21.35
C GLY A 222 -12.69 16.19 -22.72
N VAL A 223 -13.39 15.06 -22.91
CA VAL A 223 -13.45 14.36 -24.20
C VAL A 223 -14.27 15.16 -25.21
N ILE A 224 -15.38 15.76 -24.78
CA ILE A 224 -16.25 16.58 -25.65
C ILE A 224 -15.56 17.86 -26.11
N ARG A 225 -14.81 18.52 -25.21
CA ARG A 225 -14.06 19.76 -25.52
C ARG A 225 -12.84 19.54 -26.42
N ALA A 226 -12.43 18.30 -26.67
CA ALA A 226 -11.23 18.00 -27.45
C ALA A 226 -11.46 18.28 -28.95
N GLY A 227 -10.96 19.43 -29.43
CA GLY A 227 -11.15 19.86 -30.81
C GLY A 227 -10.10 19.35 -31.81
N THR A 228 -9.01 18.76 -31.33
CA THR A 228 -7.91 18.24 -32.17
C THR A 228 -7.66 16.75 -31.94
N PRO A 229 -7.13 16.00 -32.92
CA PRO A 229 -6.82 14.58 -32.75
C PRO A 229 -5.87 14.29 -31.56
N VAL A 230 -4.90 15.17 -31.32
CA VAL A 230 -3.96 15.04 -30.19
C VAL A 230 -4.68 15.22 -28.86
N GLN A 231 -5.53 16.24 -28.74
CA GLN A 231 -6.34 16.46 -27.53
C GLN A 231 -7.31 15.31 -27.30
N GLN A 232 -7.93 14.78 -28.37
CA GLN A 232 -8.88 13.68 -28.29
C GLN A 232 -8.20 12.41 -27.78
N ARG A 233 -7.01 12.08 -28.31
CA ARG A 233 -6.20 10.97 -27.81
C ARG A 233 -5.90 11.12 -26.32
N ASP A 234 -5.42 12.29 -25.92
CA ASP A 234 -5.01 12.56 -24.54
C ASP A 234 -6.22 12.51 -23.57
N ALA A 235 -7.39 13.01 -23.99
CA ALA A 235 -8.62 12.98 -23.20
C ALA A 235 -9.18 11.55 -23.06
N LEU A 236 -9.16 10.75 -24.13
CA LEU A 236 -9.58 9.34 -24.09
C LEU A 236 -8.62 8.50 -23.25
N MET A 237 -7.32 8.78 -23.32
CA MET A 237 -6.31 8.17 -22.45
C MET A 237 -6.61 8.46 -20.97
N GLU A 238 -6.88 9.72 -20.64
CA GLU A 238 -7.21 10.17 -19.28
C GLU A 238 -8.50 9.52 -18.76
N ARG A 239 -9.54 9.46 -19.60
CA ARG A 239 -10.81 8.78 -19.31
C ARG A 239 -10.60 7.29 -19.02
N ALA A 240 -9.89 6.56 -19.88
CA ALA A 240 -9.62 5.14 -19.67
C ALA A 240 -8.77 4.90 -18.42
N ALA A 241 -7.76 5.74 -18.16
CA ALA A 241 -6.95 5.66 -16.95
C ALA A 241 -7.78 5.91 -15.68
N PHE A 242 -8.68 6.90 -15.70
CA PHE A 242 -9.58 7.20 -14.60
C PHE A 242 -10.47 6.01 -14.24
N TYR A 243 -11.17 5.42 -15.21
CA TYR A 243 -12.06 4.28 -14.96
C TYR A 243 -11.29 3.04 -14.51
N LEU A 244 -10.09 2.77 -15.03
CA LEU A 244 -9.26 1.67 -14.55
C LEU A 244 -8.78 1.86 -13.10
N LEU A 245 -8.45 3.10 -12.70
CA LEU A 245 -8.07 3.41 -11.32
C LEU A 245 -9.27 3.33 -10.37
N TRP A 246 -10.43 3.80 -10.81
CA TRP A 246 -11.64 3.88 -9.98
C TRP A 246 -12.44 2.57 -9.97
N HIS A 247 -12.86 2.02 -11.10
CA HIS A 247 -13.64 0.76 -11.13
C HIS A 247 -12.73 -0.46 -11.00
N GLY A 248 -11.59 -0.46 -11.67
CA GLY A 248 -10.64 -1.58 -11.63
C GLY A 248 -9.78 -1.60 -10.36
N GLY A 249 -9.81 -0.54 -9.55
CA GLY A 249 -9.03 -0.41 -8.33
C GLY A 249 -7.52 -0.57 -8.55
N LEU A 250 -6.98 -0.32 -9.76
CA LEU A 250 -5.56 -0.54 -10.05
C LEU A 250 -4.66 0.39 -9.23
N ARG A 251 -3.47 -0.07 -8.87
CA ARG A 251 -2.40 0.84 -8.41
C ARG A 251 -1.87 1.61 -9.62
N LEU A 252 -1.45 2.85 -9.40
CA LEU A 252 -0.86 3.67 -10.46
C LEU A 252 0.32 3.00 -11.18
N GLY A 253 1.19 2.32 -10.42
CA GLY A 253 2.31 1.58 -11.00
C GLY A 253 1.92 0.26 -11.68
N GLU A 254 0.72 -0.27 -11.44
CA GLU A 254 0.19 -1.41 -12.20
C GLU A 254 -0.37 -0.90 -13.53
N LEU A 255 -1.07 0.24 -13.50
CA LEU A 255 -1.61 0.89 -14.70
C LEU A 255 -0.53 1.38 -15.66
N GLU A 256 0.56 1.95 -15.14
CA GLU A 256 1.74 2.39 -15.91
C GLU A 256 2.39 1.26 -16.71
N GLU A 257 2.38 0.03 -16.18
CA GLU A 257 3.09 -1.12 -16.74
C GLU A 257 2.14 -2.07 -17.50
N LEU A 258 0.85 -1.75 -17.55
CA LEU A 258 -0.19 -2.58 -18.16
C LEU A 258 0.06 -2.68 -19.67
N LYS A 259 0.04 -3.88 -20.22
CA LYS A 259 0.25 -4.12 -21.66
C LYS A 259 -1.03 -4.52 -22.38
N LEU A 260 -1.02 -4.45 -23.71
CA LEU A 260 -2.14 -4.89 -24.55
C LEU A 260 -2.45 -6.38 -24.36
N GLU A 261 -1.41 -7.21 -24.22
CA GLU A 261 -1.54 -8.66 -23.94
C GLU A 261 -2.18 -8.99 -22.58
N ASP A 262 -2.29 -8.01 -21.67
CA ASP A 262 -2.95 -8.20 -20.37
C ASP A 262 -4.47 -8.06 -20.45
N LEU A 263 -5.00 -7.56 -21.55
CA LEU A 263 -6.40 -7.20 -21.70
C LEU A 263 -7.20 -8.31 -22.36
N ASP A 264 -8.23 -8.79 -21.68
CA ASP A 264 -9.29 -9.60 -22.26
C ASP A 264 -10.60 -8.80 -22.15
N LEU A 265 -10.78 -7.88 -23.10
CA LEU A 265 -11.96 -7.02 -23.16
C LEU A 265 -13.27 -7.80 -23.41
N PRO A 266 -13.32 -8.82 -24.30
CA PRO A 266 -14.49 -9.69 -24.44
C PRO A 266 -14.83 -10.43 -23.14
N GLY A 267 -13.81 -10.95 -22.44
CA GLY A 267 -13.94 -11.59 -21.13
C GLY A 267 -14.09 -10.62 -19.96
N ARG A 268 -14.11 -9.30 -20.23
CA ARG A 268 -14.22 -8.21 -19.24
C ARG A 268 -13.25 -8.36 -18.07
N LYS A 269 -12.01 -8.73 -18.36
CA LYS A 269 -10.97 -8.92 -17.35
C LYS A 269 -9.63 -8.41 -17.87
N LEU A 270 -8.76 -8.04 -16.94
CA LEU A 270 -7.35 -7.82 -17.22
C LEU A 270 -6.48 -8.57 -16.23
N MET A 271 -5.25 -8.88 -16.65
CA MET A 271 -4.25 -9.52 -15.80
C MET A 271 -3.25 -8.49 -15.28
N VAL A 272 -3.17 -8.34 -13.96
CA VAL A 272 -2.12 -7.53 -13.34
C VAL A 272 -0.91 -8.41 -13.07
N ARG A 273 0.09 -8.33 -13.95
CA ARG A 273 1.38 -9.03 -13.77
C ARG A 273 2.22 -8.36 -12.69
N LYS A 274 2.69 -9.15 -11.72
CA LYS A 274 3.75 -8.70 -10.79
C LYS A 274 5.06 -9.37 -11.18
N GLY A 275 6.03 -8.57 -11.63
CA GLY A 275 7.39 -9.07 -11.85
C GLY A 275 7.96 -9.77 -10.60
N LYS A 276 8.54 -10.95 -10.83
CA LYS A 276 9.32 -11.82 -9.93
C LYS A 276 8.57 -12.30 -8.67
N GLY A 277 7.93 -13.47 -8.79
CA GLY A 277 7.58 -14.35 -7.65
C GLY A 277 6.40 -13.92 -6.79
N LEU A 278 5.50 -13.06 -7.28
CA LEU A 278 4.31 -12.64 -6.53
C LEU A 278 3.07 -12.82 -7.39
N SER A 279 2.06 -13.49 -6.82
CA SER A 279 0.83 -13.92 -7.48
C SER A 279 0.23 -12.83 -8.37
N ASP A 280 0.10 -13.17 -9.65
CA ASP A 280 -0.72 -12.44 -10.60
C ASP A 280 -2.17 -12.43 -10.11
N ARG A 281 -2.93 -11.43 -10.54
CA ARG A 281 -4.37 -11.39 -10.25
C ARG A 281 -5.15 -10.92 -11.45
N ALA A 282 -6.32 -11.51 -11.62
CA ALA A 282 -7.34 -11.00 -12.50
C ALA A 282 -8.04 -9.80 -11.84
N VAL A 283 -8.28 -8.75 -12.63
CA VAL A 283 -9.15 -7.63 -12.28
C VAL A 283 -10.32 -7.65 -13.23
N TYR A 284 -11.54 -7.71 -12.69
CA TYR A 284 -12.77 -7.69 -13.47
C TYR A 284 -13.14 -6.25 -13.83
N LEU A 285 -13.64 -6.05 -15.04
CA LEU A 285 -13.95 -4.76 -15.62
C LEU A 285 -15.45 -4.62 -15.81
N THR A 286 -16.00 -3.46 -15.45
CA THR A 286 -17.37 -3.10 -15.81
C THR A 286 -17.45 -2.72 -17.29
N ASP A 287 -18.63 -2.81 -17.90
CA ASP A 287 -18.83 -2.44 -19.30
C ASP A 287 -18.39 -0.99 -19.60
N THR A 288 -18.56 -0.07 -18.65
CA THR A 288 -18.06 1.31 -18.74
C THR A 288 -16.54 1.40 -18.95
N VAL A 289 -15.79 0.58 -18.22
CA VAL A 289 -14.32 0.52 -18.33
C VAL A 289 -13.92 -0.05 -19.68
N VAL A 290 -14.60 -1.12 -20.10
CA VAL A 290 -14.37 -1.74 -21.41
C VAL A 290 -14.62 -0.73 -22.52
N ALA A 291 -15.75 -0.02 -22.50
CA ALA A 291 -16.08 1.02 -23.47
C ALA A 291 -15.04 2.16 -23.48
N ALA A 292 -14.58 2.61 -22.31
CA ALA A 292 -13.55 3.65 -22.22
C ALA A 292 -12.21 3.20 -22.83
N VAL A 293 -11.79 1.96 -22.56
CA VAL A 293 -10.57 1.39 -23.14
C VAL A 293 -10.72 1.18 -24.65
N GLN A 294 -11.85 0.64 -25.11
CA GLN A 294 -12.15 0.45 -26.53
C GLN A 294 -12.18 1.76 -27.31
N ALA A 295 -12.67 2.85 -26.70
CA ALA A 295 -12.63 4.18 -27.33
C ALA A 295 -11.20 4.72 -27.47
N TYR A 296 -10.31 4.39 -26.53
CA TYR A 296 -8.92 4.84 -26.55
C TYR A 296 -8.04 4.02 -27.52
N LEU A 297 -8.24 2.71 -27.64
CA LEU A 297 -7.36 1.83 -28.44
C LEU A 297 -7.14 2.29 -29.90
N PRO A 298 -8.17 2.72 -30.67
CA PRO A 298 -7.98 3.21 -32.03
C PRO A 298 -7.11 4.46 -32.12
N VAL A 299 -7.16 5.35 -31.11
CA VAL A 299 -6.42 6.63 -31.10
C VAL A 299 -5.09 6.56 -30.35
N ARG A 300 -4.81 5.45 -29.64
CA ARG A 300 -3.59 5.23 -28.84
C ARG A 300 -2.31 5.53 -29.64
N GLY A 301 -2.31 5.18 -30.92
CA GLY A 301 -1.16 5.28 -31.81
C GLY A 301 -0.18 4.12 -31.65
N LEU A 302 0.86 4.12 -32.50
CA LEU A 302 1.97 3.17 -32.44
C LEU A 302 3.06 3.71 -31.50
N GLY A 303 3.68 2.82 -30.75
CA GLY A 303 4.81 3.13 -29.88
C GLY A 303 5.82 1.99 -29.89
N PRO A 304 7.03 2.19 -29.35
CA PRO A 304 8.10 1.20 -29.35
C PRO A 304 7.83 0.02 -28.39
N THR A 305 6.67 0.02 -27.72
CA THR A 305 6.30 -0.98 -26.71
C THR A 305 4.79 -1.23 -26.72
N ASP A 306 4.40 -2.38 -26.19
CA ASP A 306 3.01 -2.82 -26.10
C ASP A 306 2.26 -2.31 -24.86
N HIS A 307 2.74 -1.25 -24.19
CA HIS A 307 2.05 -0.66 -23.04
C HIS A 307 0.68 -0.10 -23.45
N LEU A 308 -0.37 -0.35 -22.68
CA LEU A 308 -1.71 0.18 -22.99
C LEU A 308 -1.68 1.69 -23.16
N PHE A 309 -1.05 2.41 -22.22
CA PHE A 309 -1.04 3.87 -22.21
C PHE A 309 0.24 4.44 -22.83
N LEU A 310 0.07 5.25 -23.88
CA LEU A 310 1.14 6.00 -24.52
C LEU A 310 0.91 7.51 -24.45
N TYR A 311 1.98 8.27 -24.25
CA TYR A 311 2.01 9.72 -24.40
C TYR A 311 3.14 10.09 -25.35
N ARG A 312 2.80 10.82 -26.42
CA ARG A 312 3.74 11.15 -27.52
C ARG A 312 4.49 9.91 -28.03
N ASN A 313 3.75 8.80 -28.20
CA ASN A 313 4.25 7.50 -28.69
C ASN A 313 5.26 6.80 -27.77
N ALA A 314 5.46 7.26 -26.54
CA ALA A 314 6.27 6.60 -25.52
C ALA A 314 5.40 6.10 -24.36
N PRO A 315 5.84 5.08 -23.59
CA PRO A 315 5.14 4.66 -22.37
C PRO A 315 4.85 5.84 -21.45
N VAL A 316 3.63 5.91 -20.94
CA VAL A 316 3.24 6.98 -20.01
C VAL A 316 4.03 6.87 -18.70
N CYS A 317 4.55 8.00 -18.22
CA CYS A 317 5.04 8.09 -16.85
C CYS A 317 3.88 8.26 -15.88
N LYS A 318 3.89 7.54 -14.75
CA LYS A 318 2.90 7.68 -13.67
C LYS A 318 2.63 9.11 -13.21
N ASP A 319 3.64 9.99 -13.23
CA ASP A 319 3.50 11.36 -12.76
C ASP A 319 2.66 12.20 -13.72
N LEU A 320 2.61 11.85 -15.01
CA LEU A 320 1.69 12.46 -15.99
C LEU A 320 0.23 12.11 -15.68
N ILE A 321 -0.07 10.83 -15.42
CA ILE A 321 -1.45 10.41 -15.10
C ILE A 321 -1.88 11.05 -13.79
N ARG A 322 -0.98 11.09 -12.79
CA ARG A 322 -1.24 11.77 -11.53
C ARG A 322 -1.52 13.26 -11.74
N SER A 323 -0.69 13.96 -12.52
CA SER A 323 -0.84 15.40 -12.72
C SER A 323 -2.11 15.74 -13.49
N ARG A 324 -2.47 14.95 -14.51
CA ARG A 324 -3.74 15.10 -15.24
C ARG A 324 -4.95 14.90 -14.34
N LEU A 325 -4.95 13.82 -13.55
CA LEU A 325 -6.03 13.54 -12.60
C LEU A 325 -6.15 14.65 -11.54
N GLN A 326 -5.02 15.15 -11.03
CA GLN A 326 -5.00 16.29 -10.11
C GLN A 326 -5.55 17.56 -10.77
N ALA A 327 -5.17 17.84 -12.02
CA ALA A 327 -5.66 19.00 -12.76
C ALA A 327 -7.18 18.92 -12.98
N ALA A 328 -7.72 17.75 -13.36
CA ALA A 328 -9.17 17.53 -13.45
C ALA A 328 -9.84 17.76 -12.10
N GLY A 329 -9.29 17.21 -11.02
CA GLY A 329 -9.76 17.44 -9.66
C GLY A 329 -9.79 18.90 -9.25
N THR A 330 -8.73 19.66 -9.52
CA THR A 330 -8.65 21.09 -9.21
C THR A 330 -9.77 21.90 -9.87
N ARG A 331 -10.14 21.59 -11.11
CA ARG A 331 -11.23 22.29 -11.83
C ARG A 331 -12.59 22.14 -11.14
N VAL A 332 -12.80 21.04 -10.43
CA VAL A 332 -14.05 20.74 -9.72
C VAL A 332 -13.92 20.82 -8.19
N GLY A 333 -12.81 21.35 -7.67
CA GLY A 333 -12.59 21.47 -6.23
C GLY A 333 -12.36 20.13 -5.50
N VAL A 334 -12.05 19.05 -6.23
CA VAL A 334 -11.85 17.70 -5.69
C VAL A 334 -10.38 17.33 -5.60
N LYS A 335 -9.87 17.14 -4.38
CA LYS A 335 -8.48 16.68 -4.17
C LYS A 335 -8.34 15.18 -4.50
N VAL A 336 -7.98 14.82 -5.72
CA VAL A 336 -7.86 13.42 -6.14
C VAL A 336 -6.41 12.99 -6.43
N TYR A 337 -6.12 11.72 -6.19
CA TYR A 337 -4.91 11.04 -6.61
C TYR A 337 -5.20 9.53 -6.77
N PRO A 338 -4.38 8.76 -7.51
CA PRO A 338 -4.71 7.38 -7.86
C PRO A 338 -5.02 6.44 -6.68
N HIS A 339 -4.31 6.58 -5.56
CA HIS A 339 -4.63 5.80 -4.36
C HIS A 339 -5.96 6.21 -3.71
N ARG A 340 -6.38 7.48 -3.80
CA ARG A 340 -7.70 7.92 -3.33
C ARG A 340 -8.83 7.29 -4.14
N LEU A 341 -8.69 7.22 -5.47
CA LEU A 341 -9.65 6.50 -6.34
C LEU A 341 -9.74 5.01 -6.00
N ARG A 342 -8.60 4.37 -5.74
CA ARG A 342 -8.56 2.98 -5.28
C ARG A 342 -9.23 2.78 -3.92
N HIS A 343 -9.08 3.73 -3.00
CA HIS A 343 -9.80 3.70 -1.73
C HIS A 343 -11.30 3.89 -1.94
N THR A 344 -11.71 4.82 -2.81
CA THR A 344 -13.12 4.99 -3.22
C THR A 344 -13.70 3.71 -3.79
N CYS A 345 -12.98 3.03 -4.69
CA CYS A 345 -13.37 1.72 -5.22
C CYS A 345 -13.65 0.70 -4.11
N ALA A 346 -12.71 0.57 -3.17
CA ALA A 346 -12.82 -0.37 -2.06
C ALA A 346 -14.02 -0.06 -1.16
N THR A 347 -14.20 1.21 -0.81
CA THR A 347 -15.31 1.67 0.02
C THR A 347 -16.66 1.49 -0.71
N GLN A 348 -16.77 1.85 -1.98
CA GLN A 348 -18.01 1.67 -2.74
C GLN A 348 -18.39 0.19 -2.92
N LEU A 349 -17.41 -0.68 -3.18
CA LEU A 349 -17.67 -2.13 -3.22
C LEU A 349 -18.14 -2.66 -1.86
N LEU A 350 -17.53 -2.20 -0.77
CA LEU A 350 -17.94 -2.59 0.57
C LEU A 350 -19.35 -2.10 0.91
N ASN A 351 -19.64 -0.83 0.63
CA ASN A 351 -20.97 -0.22 0.84
C ASN A 351 -22.05 -0.87 -0.03
N ALA A 352 -21.67 -1.44 -1.18
CA ALA A 352 -22.56 -2.24 -2.03
C ALA A 352 -22.73 -3.70 -1.56
N GLY A 353 -22.25 -4.05 -0.36
CA GLY A 353 -22.38 -5.39 0.23
C GLY A 353 -21.36 -6.41 -0.26
N CYS A 354 -20.27 -6.00 -0.93
CA CYS A 354 -19.23 -6.93 -1.35
C CYS A 354 -18.42 -7.42 -0.15
N GLN A 355 -18.30 -8.74 -0.01
CA GLN A 355 -17.54 -9.35 1.08
C GLN A 355 -16.09 -8.84 1.12
N VAL A 356 -15.60 -8.52 2.32
CA VAL A 356 -14.24 -8.01 2.58
C VAL A 356 -13.16 -8.92 1.98
N THR A 357 -13.36 -10.24 2.01
CA THR A 357 -12.44 -11.25 1.45
C THR A 357 -12.36 -11.17 -0.09
N SER A 358 -13.49 -10.91 -0.76
CA SER A 358 -13.57 -10.68 -2.20
C SER A 358 -12.87 -9.39 -2.60
N ILE A 359 -13.12 -8.30 -1.87
CA ILE A 359 -12.44 -7.02 -2.07
C ILE A 359 -10.92 -7.17 -1.88
N GLN A 360 -10.49 -7.93 -0.85
CA GLN A 360 -9.07 -8.18 -0.59
C GLN A 360 -8.39 -8.88 -1.78
N LYS A 361 -9.02 -9.92 -2.35
CA LYS A 361 -8.50 -10.66 -3.52
C LYS A 361 -8.47 -9.76 -4.75
N PHE A 362 -9.55 -9.05 -5.03
CA PHE A 362 -9.67 -8.09 -6.14
C PHE A 362 -8.59 -7.01 -6.11
N LEU A 363 -8.36 -6.41 -4.95
CA LEU A 363 -7.32 -5.40 -4.73
C LEU A 363 -5.92 -6.04 -4.62
N GLY A 364 -5.82 -7.34 -4.41
CA GLY A 364 -4.58 -8.09 -4.14
C GLY A 364 -3.79 -7.53 -2.97
N HIS A 365 -4.46 -7.42 -1.83
CA HIS A 365 -3.88 -7.11 -0.53
C HIS A 365 -3.31 -8.38 0.13
N LYS A 366 -2.02 -8.36 0.50
CA LYS A 366 -1.38 -9.50 1.19
C LYS A 366 -1.86 -9.69 2.63
N ARG A 367 -2.35 -8.63 3.29
CA ARG A 367 -2.79 -8.66 4.69
C ARG A 367 -4.22 -8.12 4.81
N LEU A 368 -5.06 -8.83 5.56
CA LEU A 368 -6.43 -8.43 5.87
C LEU A 368 -6.49 -7.04 6.54
N ASN A 369 -5.50 -6.69 7.37
CA ASN A 369 -5.46 -5.38 8.04
C ASN A 369 -5.58 -4.19 7.08
N SER A 370 -5.07 -4.31 5.84
CA SER A 370 -5.19 -3.23 4.84
C SER A 370 -6.60 -3.10 4.25
N THR A 371 -7.46 -4.10 4.44
CA THR A 371 -8.88 -4.08 4.05
C THR A 371 -9.79 -3.78 5.26
N MET A 372 -9.40 -4.20 6.48
CA MET A 372 -10.13 -3.90 7.73
C MET A 372 -10.27 -2.39 8.01
N VAL A 373 -9.33 -1.59 7.51
CA VAL A 373 -9.43 -0.12 7.63
C VAL A 373 -10.67 0.42 6.89
N TYR A 374 -11.18 -0.26 5.85
CA TYR A 374 -12.43 0.14 5.18
C TYR A 374 -13.67 -0.32 5.96
N ALA A 375 -13.63 -1.47 6.63
CA ALA A 375 -14.72 -1.96 7.47
C ALA A 375 -15.04 -1.02 8.64
N ARG A 376 -14.01 -0.37 9.21
CA ARG A 376 -14.19 0.63 10.28
C ARG A 376 -14.99 1.88 9.88
N VAL A 377 -15.16 2.12 8.58
CA VAL A 377 -15.91 3.29 8.08
C VAL A 377 -17.41 2.98 8.00
N HIS A 378 -17.83 1.71 8.17
CA HIS A 378 -19.20 1.27 7.97
C HIS A 378 -19.69 0.44 9.17
N ASP A 379 -20.23 1.11 10.20
CA ASP A 379 -20.84 0.45 11.37
C ASP A 379 -22.18 -0.22 11.01
N GLN A 380 -22.88 0.34 10.02
CA GLN A 380 -24.22 -0.09 9.59
C GLN A 380 -24.24 -1.49 8.94
N THR A 381 -23.14 -1.91 8.30
CA THR A 381 -23.02 -3.24 7.67
C THR A 381 -22.85 -4.35 8.68
N VAL A 382 -22.28 -4.07 9.85
CA VAL A 382 -22.08 -5.11 10.87
C VAL A 382 -23.42 -5.57 11.41
N ALA A 383 -24.33 -4.63 11.66
CA ALA A 383 -25.70 -4.93 12.07
C ALA A 383 -26.45 -5.70 10.98
N GLU A 384 -26.43 -5.22 9.74
CA GLU A 384 -27.10 -5.89 8.60
C GLU A 384 -26.55 -7.31 8.34
N ASP A 385 -25.22 -7.47 8.32
CA ASP A 385 -24.58 -8.78 8.16
C ASP A 385 -24.91 -9.71 9.33
N TYR A 386 -24.95 -9.17 10.56
CA TYR A 386 -25.33 -9.92 11.75
C TYR A 386 -26.77 -10.42 11.67
N TYR A 387 -27.73 -9.53 11.39
CA TYR A 387 -29.14 -9.91 11.27
C TYR A 387 -29.33 -10.91 10.13
N ALA A 388 -28.75 -10.67 8.96
CA ALA A 388 -28.84 -11.62 7.83
C ALA A 388 -28.17 -12.98 8.11
N ALA A 389 -27.10 -13.01 8.91
CA ALA A 389 -26.46 -14.26 9.31
C ALA A 389 -27.29 -15.00 10.37
N MET A 390 -27.81 -14.28 11.36
CA MET A 390 -28.65 -14.84 12.41
C MET A 390 -29.98 -15.34 11.86
N ASP A 391 -30.62 -14.63 10.94
CA ASP A 391 -31.83 -15.09 10.23
C ASP A 391 -31.60 -16.47 9.58
N ARG A 392 -30.46 -16.66 8.92
CA ARG A 392 -30.10 -17.96 8.30
C ARG A 392 -29.84 -19.03 9.35
N VAL A 393 -29.24 -18.67 10.48
CA VAL A 393 -28.97 -19.59 11.59
C VAL A 393 -30.30 -20.01 12.24
N GLU A 394 -31.19 -19.07 12.51
CA GLU A 394 -32.52 -19.29 13.09
C GLU A 394 -33.40 -20.12 12.16
N GLN A 395 -33.43 -19.83 10.86
CA GLN A 395 -34.11 -20.66 9.85
C GLN A 395 -33.56 -22.09 9.83
N ARG A 396 -32.24 -22.25 9.86
CA ARG A 396 -31.60 -23.58 9.86
C ARG A 396 -31.90 -24.36 11.15
N LEU A 397 -31.93 -23.68 12.28
CA LEU A 397 -32.22 -24.27 13.60
C LEU A 397 -33.73 -24.35 13.90
N GLN A 398 -34.58 -23.85 12.99
CA GLN A 398 -36.04 -23.77 13.15
C GLN A 398 -36.45 -23.04 14.43
N ILE A 399 -35.65 -22.04 14.82
CA ILE A 399 -35.97 -21.17 15.95
C ILE A 399 -37.02 -20.20 15.43
N ALA A 400 -38.27 -20.43 15.80
CA ALA A 400 -39.33 -19.48 15.50
C ALA A 400 -39.03 -18.18 16.29
N PRO A 401 -39.22 -16.99 15.68
CA PRO A 401 -39.28 -15.78 16.47
C PRO A 401 -40.34 -15.99 17.56
N PRO A 402 -40.13 -15.48 18.79
CA PRO A 402 -41.15 -15.57 19.83
C PRO A 402 -42.46 -15.10 19.21
N ALA A 403 -43.50 -15.94 19.32
CA ALA A 403 -44.81 -15.63 18.77
C ALA A 403 -45.12 -14.19 19.19
N THR A 404 -45.29 -13.31 18.21
CA THR A 404 -45.75 -11.96 18.48
C THR A 404 -46.99 -12.12 19.35
N LEU A 405 -46.91 -11.64 20.59
CA LEU A 405 -48.07 -11.57 21.46
C LEU A 405 -49.20 -10.95 20.62
N PRO A 406 -50.44 -11.48 20.72
CA PRO A 406 -51.57 -10.86 20.05
C PRO A 406 -51.52 -9.36 20.30
N ALA A 407 -51.69 -8.56 19.25
CA ALA A 407 -51.60 -7.10 19.30
C ALA A 407 -52.63 -6.41 20.22
N ASP A 408 -53.34 -7.18 21.06
CA ASP A 408 -54.36 -6.75 22.01
C ASP A 408 -53.94 -6.94 23.49
N GLU A 409 -52.73 -7.42 23.77
CA GLU A 409 -52.14 -7.40 25.12
C GLU A 409 -50.69 -6.91 25.09
N ALA A 410 -50.42 -5.88 24.26
CA ALA A 410 -49.31 -4.99 24.58
C ALA A 410 -49.71 -4.25 25.86
N ASP A 411 -49.10 -4.63 26.96
CA ASP A 411 -49.14 -3.90 28.22
C ASP A 411 -48.87 -2.42 27.91
N GLU A 412 -49.94 -1.60 27.92
CA GLU A 412 -49.88 -0.13 27.77
C GLU A 412 -49.03 0.53 28.87
N SER A 413 -48.48 -0.27 29.79
CA SER A 413 -47.62 0.11 30.91
C SER A 413 -46.18 0.50 30.54
N GLU A 414 -45.68 0.24 29.32
CA GLU A 414 -44.24 0.42 29.00
C GLU A 414 -43.92 1.35 27.82
N LEU A 415 -44.91 2.05 27.27
CA LEU A 415 -44.67 3.18 26.39
C LEU A 415 -44.86 4.46 27.21
N LEU A 416 -43.78 5.23 27.43
CA LEU A 416 -43.88 6.62 27.90
C LEU A 416 -45.03 7.27 27.14
N GLN A 417 -46.05 7.75 27.85
CA GLN A 417 -47.21 8.36 27.20
C GLN A 417 -46.68 9.47 26.28
N ASP A 418 -47.29 9.68 25.11
CA ASP A 418 -46.76 10.64 24.11
C ASP A 418 -46.50 12.04 24.72
N GLU A 419 -47.24 12.39 25.77
CA GLU A 419 -47.06 13.61 26.56
C GLU A 419 -45.77 13.61 27.40
N GLU A 420 -45.39 12.49 28.02
CA GLU A 420 -44.15 12.35 28.80
C GLU A 420 -42.91 12.34 27.90
N ARG A 421 -43.01 11.68 26.74
CA ARG A 421 -41.96 11.72 25.71
C ARG A 421 -41.71 13.15 25.24
N LYS A 422 -42.79 13.91 25.01
CA LYS A 422 -42.71 15.31 24.61
C LYS A 422 -42.09 16.17 25.72
N GLN A 423 -42.50 15.96 26.97
CA GLN A 423 -41.91 16.66 28.12
C GLN A 423 -40.41 16.37 28.28
N LEU A 424 -39.96 15.13 28.06
CA LEU A 424 -38.53 14.78 28.13
C LEU A 424 -37.71 15.43 27.01
N LEU A 425 -38.26 15.51 25.80
CA LEU A 425 -37.60 16.19 24.68
C LEU A 425 -37.48 17.70 24.93
N ASP A 426 -38.54 18.34 25.43
CA ASP A 426 -38.52 19.76 25.77
C ASP A 426 -37.49 20.06 26.90
N LEU A 427 -37.41 19.19 27.92
CA LEU A 427 -36.41 19.33 28.98
C LEU A 427 -34.97 19.08 28.48
N ALA A 428 -34.78 18.16 27.53
CA ALA A 428 -33.49 17.90 26.92
C ALA A 428 -33.00 19.08 26.08
N ASP A 429 -33.91 19.75 25.36
CA ASP A 429 -33.60 20.95 24.60
C ASP A 429 -33.20 22.13 25.51
N LEU A 430 -33.87 22.28 26.68
CA LEU A 430 -33.50 23.27 27.69
C LEU A 430 -32.13 23.00 28.32
N LEU A 431 -31.76 21.73 28.55
CA LEU A 431 -30.45 21.34 29.07
C LEU A 431 -29.30 21.55 28.06
N ALA A 432 -29.63 21.57 26.77
CA ALA A 432 -28.66 21.77 25.69
C ALA A 432 -28.21 23.24 25.53
N ASP A 433 -28.86 24.19 26.22
CA ASP A 433 -28.46 25.60 26.21
C ASP A 433 -27.07 25.77 26.86
N PRO A 434 -26.06 26.31 26.13
CA PRO A 434 -24.71 26.51 26.65
C PRO A 434 -24.61 27.58 27.76
N ASP A 435 -25.56 28.51 27.86
CA ASP A 435 -25.52 29.63 28.81
C ASP A 435 -26.23 29.33 30.14
N LEU A 436 -26.74 28.11 30.31
CA LEU A 436 -27.45 27.66 31.50
C LEU A 436 -26.52 27.47 32.71
N ASN A 437 -26.85 28.11 33.84
CA ASN A 437 -26.06 28.06 35.07
C ASN A 437 -26.15 26.68 35.77
N LEU A 438 -25.27 26.43 36.74
CA LEU A 438 -25.16 25.12 37.40
C LEU A 438 -26.39 24.76 38.26
N GLU A 439 -26.99 25.74 38.93
CA GLU A 439 -28.17 25.52 39.79
C GLU A 439 -29.40 25.14 38.94
N ASP A 440 -29.64 25.86 37.85
CA ASP A 440 -30.74 25.60 36.92
C ASP A 440 -30.57 24.26 36.19
N ARG A 441 -29.32 23.86 35.88
CA ARG A 441 -29.02 22.52 35.32
C ARG A 441 -29.38 21.40 36.28
N ILE A 442 -29.10 21.57 37.58
CA ILE A 442 -29.43 20.57 38.60
C ILE A 442 -30.96 20.44 38.72
N GLU A 443 -31.68 21.56 38.74
CA GLU A 443 -33.15 21.57 38.81
C GLU A 443 -33.79 20.89 37.57
N LEU A 444 -33.27 21.15 36.36
CA LEU A 444 -33.77 20.50 35.15
C LEU A 444 -33.48 18.99 35.13
N VAL A 445 -32.31 18.56 35.61
CA VAL A 445 -31.98 17.12 35.74
C VAL A 445 -32.89 16.44 36.77
N GLU A 446 -33.25 17.12 37.87
CA GLU A 446 -34.23 16.61 38.83
C GLU A 446 -35.62 16.46 38.21
N ARG A 447 -36.07 17.43 37.40
CA ARG A 447 -37.33 17.31 36.64
C ARG A 447 -37.31 16.14 35.65
N VAL A 448 -36.20 15.93 34.93
CA VAL A 448 -36.03 14.76 34.05
C VAL A 448 -36.13 13.46 34.84
N ARG A 449 -35.51 13.39 36.04
CA ARG A 449 -35.62 12.22 36.92
C ARG A 449 -37.04 11.99 37.42
N GLN A 450 -37.79 13.04 37.75
CA GLN A 450 -39.18 12.91 38.17
C GLN A 450 -40.08 12.32 37.07
N VAL A 451 -39.91 12.78 35.83
CA VAL A 451 -40.66 12.25 34.67
C VAL A 451 -40.30 10.79 34.40
N LEU A 452 -39.02 10.41 34.56
CA LEU A 452 -38.58 9.02 34.38
C LEU A 452 -39.01 8.10 35.53
N ASN A 453 -39.12 8.60 36.76
CA ASN A 453 -39.48 7.82 37.94
C ASN A 453 -40.99 7.61 38.11
N HIS A 454 -41.84 8.32 37.36
CA HIS A 454 -43.29 8.05 37.34
C HIS A 454 -43.66 6.64 36.82
N ASN A 455 -42.72 5.93 36.16
CA ASN A 455 -42.87 4.54 35.71
C ASN A 455 -42.35 3.45 36.69
N GLY A 456 -42.34 3.73 38.00
CA GLY A 456 -42.27 2.66 39.01
C GLY A 456 -40.98 1.83 39.04
N LEU A 457 -39.81 2.47 38.98
CA LEU A 457 -38.56 1.82 39.41
C LEU A 457 -38.42 1.99 40.94
N PRO A 458 -38.31 0.92 41.74
CA PRO A 458 -38.12 1.07 43.18
C PRO A 458 -36.78 1.75 43.46
N GLU A 459 -36.81 2.76 44.33
CA GLU A 459 -35.61 3.40 44.87
C GLU A 459 -34.70 2.30 45.46
N LYS A 460 -33.51 2.13 44.89
CA LYS A 460 -32.46 1.34 45.51
C LYS A 460 -31.99 2.10 46.75
N GLU A 461 -32.37 1.59 47.92
CA GLU A 461 -31.80 1.98 49.20
C GLU A 461 -30.26 2.00 49.12
N GLU A 462 -29.66 3.12 49.53
CA GLU A 462 -28.21 3.25 49.69
C GLU A 462 -27.71 2.24 50.73
N PRO A 463 -26.61 1.51 50.47
CA PRO A 463 -26.09 0.59 51.46
C PRO A 463 -25.38 1.36 52.58
N THR A 464 -26.01 1.36 53.76
CA THR A 464 -25.42 1.72 55.05
C THR A 464 -24.08 1.02 55.27
N GLU A 465 -23.06 1.80 55.63
CA GLU A 465 -21.80 1.34 56.21
C GLU A 465 -22.08 0.47 57.44
N GLN A 466 -21.56 -0.77 57.45
CA GLN A 466 -21.26 -1.50 58.69
C GLN A 466 -20.23 -2.61 58.46
N GLU A 467 -19.43 -2.80 59.51
CA GLU A 467 -18.10 -3.40 59.57
C GLU A 467 -18.03 -4.95 59.48
N ASN A 468 -16.83 -5.42 59.13
CA ASN A 468 -16.13 -6.63 59.61
C ASN A 468 -16.76 -8.03 59.43
N GLY A 469 -16.02 -8.89 58.72
CA GLY A 469 -16.16 -10.35 58.83
C GLY A 469 -15.47 -11.11 57.70
N GLY A 470 -14.33 -11.74 57.99
CA GLY A 470 -13.39 -12.28 57.01
C GLY A 470 -13.87 -13.44 56.13
N ARG A 471 -13.28 -13.56 54.94
CA ARG A 471 -13.31 -14.77 54.11
C ARG A 471 -11.95 -15.48 54.11
N PRO A 472 -11.92 -16.82 54.12
CA PRO A 472 -10.69 -17.60 54.22
C PRO A 472 -9.91 -17.59 52.89
N ARG A 473 -8.58 -17.61 53.00
CA ARG A 473 -7.64 -17.73 51.88
C ARG A 473 -7.79 -19.08 51.19
N GLY A 474 -8.08 -19.08 49.89
CA GLY A 474 -7.92 -20.27 49.04
C GLY A 474 -6.44 -20.65 48.85
N PRO A 475 -6.13 -21.92 48.50
CA PRO A 475 -4.76 -22.40 48.45
C PRO A 475 -3.99 -21.83 47.25
N PRO A 476 -2.66 -21.62 47.37
CA PRO A 476 -1.85 -21.08 46.27
C PRO A 476 -1.54 -22.15 45.22
N CYS A 477 -1.66 -21.79 43.93
CA CYS A 477 -1.19 -22.59 42.80
C CYS A 477 0.34 -22.76 42.81
N PRO A 478 0.88 -23.93 42.40
CA PRO A 478 2.32 -24.18 42.39
C PRO A 478 3.01 -23.56 41.15
N LEU A 479 4.23 -23.05 41.37
CA LEU A 479 5.13 -22.50 40.35
C LEU A 479 5.83 -23.62 39.53
N PRO A 480 6.20 -23.37 38.26
CA PRO A 480 6.90 -24.35 37.42
C PRO A 480 8.39 -24.48 37.80
N PRO A 481 9.02 -25.66 37.57
CA PRO A 481 10.39 -25.91 38.00
C PRO A 481 11.41 -25.21 37.10
N SER A 482 12.42 -24.64 37.75
CA SER A 482 13.64 -24.09 37.16
C SER A 482 14.49 -25.19 36.51
N LEU A 483 14.85 -25.01 35.24
CA LEU A 483 15.90 -25.78 34.58
C LEU A 483 17.26 -25.29 35.10
N GLY A 484 18.01 -26.23 35.69
CA GLY A 484 19.45 -26.11 35.92
C GLY A 484 20.26 -26.49 34.69
#